data_AF-A0A1E5QMN1-F1
#
_entry.id   AF-A0A1E5QMN1-F1
#
_cell.length_a   1.000
_cell.length_b   1.000
_cell.length_c   1.000
_cell.angle_alpha   90.00
_cell.angle_beta   90.00
_cell.angle_gamma   90.00
#
_symmetry.space_group_name_H-M   'P 1'
#
loop_
_entity.id
_entity.type
_entity.pdbx_description
1 polymer ?
#
loop_
_entity_poly.entity_id
_entity_poly.type
_entity_poly.pdbx_seq_one_letter_code
_entity_poly.pdbx_strand_id
1 'polypeptide(L)'
;MSIRELEESVSKLCWAFAIRNVGIARDLIAYLCTKFTLDEVAAIALLTFERLVWLDAKACRWAMEHILPEEVKKQIDRLVGIHFYQQLLAVS
;
A
#
# COMPACT_ATOMS: atom_id res chain seq x y z
N MET A 1 -13.52 3.11 5.58
CA MET A 1 -12.92 4.30 4.95
C MET A 1 -13.79 4.81 3.80
N SER A 2 -13.95 6.12 3.63
CA SER A 2 -14.65 6.67 2.46
C SER A 2 -13.78 6.69 1.20
N ILE A 3 -14.38 6.67 0.00
CA ILE A 3 -13.63 6.73 -1.28
C ILE A 3 -12.73 7.98 -1.35
N ARG A 4 -13.23 9.12 -0.85
CA ARG A 4 -12.44 10.37 -0.84
C ARG A 4 -11.20 10.24 0.04
N GLU A 5 -11.33 9.66 1.24
CA GLU A 5 -10.19 9.46 2.14
C GLU A 5 -9.19 8.46 1.57
N LEU A 6 -9.67 7.43 0.86
CA LEU A 6 -8.82 6.48 0.14
C LEU A 6 -7.98 7.20 -0.91
N GLU A 7 -8.63 7.93 -1.82
CA GLU A 7 -7.97 8.65 -2.91
C GLU A 7 -6.95 9.67 -2.40
N GLU A 8 -7.30 10.39 -1.33
CA GLU A 8 -6.40 11.34 -0.67
C GLU A 8 -5.18 10.64 -0.07
N SER A 9 -5.37 9.50 0.61
CA SER A 9 -4.29 8.73 1.25
C SER A 9 -3.34 8.15 0.20
N VAL A 10 -3.88 7.56 -0.86
CA VAL A 10 -3.11 7.02 -1.99
C VAL A 10 -2.30 8.12 -2.67
N SER A 11 -2.91 9.28 -2.93
CA SER A 11 -2.22 10.41 -3.56
C SER A 11 -1.07 10.91 -2.71
N LYS A 12 -1.27 11.09 -1.39
CA LYS A 12 -0.21 11.54 -0.46
C LYS A 12 0.96 10.55 -0.40
N LEU A 13 0.68 9.25 -0.33
CA LEU A 13 1.74 8.24 -0.34
C LEU A 13 2.49 8.20 -1.67
N CYS A 14 1.80 8.32 -2.81
CA CYS A 14 2.45 8.38 -4.12
C CYS A 14 3.47 9.52 -4.17
N TRP A 15 3.10 10.72 -3.70
CA TRP A 15 4.01 11.85 -3.62
C TRP A 15 5.18 11.60 -2.67
N ALA A 16 4.91 11.09 -1.46
CA ALA A 16 5.95 10.78 -0.48
C ALA A 16 6.96 9.75 -0.99
N PHE A 17 6.50 8.74 -1.72
CA PHE A 17 7.35 7.70 -2.31
C PHE A 17 8.12 8.22 -3.53
N ALA A 18 7.51 9.04 -4.37
CA ALA A 18 8.15 9.64 -5.53
C ALA A 18 9.36 10.51 -5.16
N ILE A 19 9.25 11.29 -4.07
CA ILE A 19 10.38 12.11 -3.56
C ILE A 19 11.37 11.30 -2.72
N ARG A 20 11.11 10.01 -2.49
CA ARG A 20 11.95 9.07 -1.72
C ARG A 20 12.35 9.58 -0.33
N ASN A 21 11.47 10.34 0.32
CA ASN A 21 11.70 10.82 1.67
C ASN A 21 11.21 9.78 2.68
N VAL A 22 12.15 9.03 3.27
CA VAL A 22 11.85 7.95 4.23
C VAL A 22 11.08 8.45 5.44
N GLY A 23 11.46 9.61 6.00
CA GLY A 23 10.83 10.16 7.20
C GLY A 23 9.36 10.45 6.96
N ILE A 24 9.07 11.26 5.93
CA ILE A 24 7.68 11.61 5.55
C ILE A 24 6.89 10.34 5.25
N ALA A 25 7.44 9.42 4.45
CA ALA A 25 6.74 8.22 4.03
C ALA A 25 6.40 7.30 5.22
N ARG A 26 7.33 7.13 6.18
CA ARG A 26 7.08 6.34 7.39
C ARG A 26 6.08 7.00 8.33
N ASP A 27 6.21 8.30 8.55
CA ASP A 27 5.27 9.06 9.40
C ASP A 27 3.86 8.99 8.82
N LEU A 28 3.73 9.05 7.50
CA LEU A 28 2.43 8.98 6.83
C LEU A 28 1.82 7.57 6.96
N ILE A 29 2.60 6.50 6.80
CA ILE A 29 2.09 5.14 7.06
C ILE A 29 1.74 4.94 8.54
N ALA A 30 2.60 5.36 9.47
CA ALA A 30 2.32 5.26 10.90
C ALA A 30 1.02 5.99 11.26
N TYR A 31 0.82 7.19 10.72
CA TYR A 31 -0.44 7.93 10.85
C TYR A 31 -1.63 7.13 10.29
N LEU A 32 -1.53 6.57 9.08
CA LEU A 32 -2.59 5.75 8.51
C LEU A 32 -2.91 4.52 9.37
N CYS A 33 -1.91 3.86 9.95
CA CYS A 33 -2.11 2.74 10.89
C CYS A 33 -2.81 3.13 12.19
N THR A 34 -2.76 4.40 12.60
CA THR A 34 -3.54 4.88 13.77
C THR A 34 -4.97 5.24 13.41
N LYS A 35 -5.23 5.59 12.14
CA LYS A 35 -6.54 6.05 11.66
C LYS A 35 -7.41 4.92 11.10
N PHE A 36 -6.80 3.92 10.49
CA PHE A 36 -7.48 2.88 9.73
C PHE A 36 -7.11 1.47 10.21
N THR A 37 -7.93 0.49 9.82
CA THR A 37 -7.61 -0.92 10.05
C THR A 37 -6.40 -1.36 9.21
N LEU A 38 -5.70 -2.42 9.63
CA LEU A 38 -4.58 -2.95 8.84
C LEU A 38 -5.00 -3.41 7.44
N ASP A 39 -6.23 -3.93 7.28
CA ASP A 39 -6.79 -4.29 5.98
C ASP A 39 -6.93 -3.07 5.06
N GLU A 40 -7.44 -1.96 5.58
CA GLU A 40 -7.56 -0.70 4.84
C GLU A 40 -6.19 -0.11 4.50
N VAL A 41 -5.22 -0.15 5.43
CA VAL A 41 -3.85 0.33 5.16
C VAL A 41 -3.16 -0.52 4.10
N ALA A 42 -3.32 -1.84 4.16
CA ALA A 42 -2.80 -2.76 3.14
C ALA A 42 -3.42 -2.47 1.76
N ALA A 43 -4.72 -2.20 1.70
CA ALA A 43 -5.40 -1.80 0.46
C ALA A 43 -4.90 -0.45 -0.08
N ILE A 44 -4.72 0.55 0.78
CA ILE A 44 -4.12 1.84 0.41
C ILE A 44 -2.71 1.63 -0.16
N ALA A 45 -1.88 0.82 0.50
CA ALA A 45 -0.52 0.54 0.06
C ALA A 45 -0.50 -0.16 -1.30
N LEU A 46 -1.35 -1.18 -1.51
CA LEU A 46 -1.49 -1.87 -2.79
C LEU A 46 -1.89 -0.93 -3.93
N LEU A 47 -2.89 -0.08 -3.72
CA LEU A 47 -3.31 0.91 -4.72
C LEU A 47 -2.24 1.98 -4.97
N THR A 48 -1.48 2.33 -3.94
CA THR A 48 -0.33 3.24 -4.10
C THR A 48 0.76 2.60 -4.97
N PHE A 49 1.07 1.32 -4.77
CA PHE A 49 2.07 0.62 -5.61
C PHE A 49 1.58 0.41 -7.04
N GLU A 50 0.30 0.08 -7.23
CA GLU A 50 -0.30 0.00 -8.56
C GLU A 50 -0.12 1.32 -9.31
N ARG A 51 -0.41 2.47 -8.69
CA ARG A 51 -0.19 3.77 -9.35
C ARG A 51 1.28 4.09 -9.54
N LEU A 52 2.11 3.81 -8.54
CA LEU A 52 3.52 4.18 -8.55
C LEU A 52 4.33 3.34 -9.54
N VAL A 53 3.99 2.07 -9.78
CA VAL A 53 4.73 1.24 -10.75
C VAL A 53 4.60 1.77 -12.17
N TRP A 54 3.44 2.35 -12.51
CA TRP A 54 3.21 3.00 -13.81
C TRP A 54 3.95 4.34 -13.95
N LEU A 55 4.17 5.06 -12.84
CA LEU A 55 4.77 6.39 -12.85
C LEU A 55 6.30 6.37 -12.66
N ASP A 56 6.80 5.65 -11.65
CA ASP A 56 8.21 5.45 -11.35
C ASP A 56 8.42 4.07 -10.70
N ALA A 57 8.69 3.08 -11.54
CA ALA A 57 8.97 1.70 -11.10
C ALA A 57 10.15 1.61 -10.11
N LYS A 58 11.14 2.53 -10.17
CA LYS A 58 12.26 2.54 -9.22
C LYS A 58 11.81 3.04 -7.85
N ALA A 59 10.97 4.08 -7.80
CA ALA A 59 10.35 4.53 -6.55
C ALA A 59 9.43 3.45 -5.96
N CYS A 60 8.68 2.73 -6.80
CA CYS A 60 7.84 1.61 -6.37
C CYS A 60 8.67 0.52 -5.67
N ARG A 61 9.72 0.04 -6.34
CA ARG A 61 10.63 -0.96 -5.77
C ARG A 61 11.24 -0.48 -4.44
N TRP A 62 11.74 0.75 -4.43
CA TRP A 62 12.34 1.34 -3.23
C TRP A 62 11.36 1.39 -2.05
N ALA A 63 10.11 1.79 -2.30
CA ALA A 63 9.09 1.92 -1.26
C ALA A 63 8.70 0.56 -0.66
N MET A 64 8.62 -0.50 -1.48
CA MET A 64 8.38 -1.86 -1.00
C MET A 64 9.50 -2.35 -0.08
N GLU A 65 10.76 -2.02 -0.40
CA GLU A 65 11.93 -2.46 0.36
C GLU A 65 12.10 -1.68 1.69
N HIS A 66 11.77 -0.38 1.74
CA HIS A 66 12.24 0.50 2.83
C HIS A 66 11.16 1.13 3.72
N ILE A 67 9.90 1.17 3.25
CA ILE A 67 8.87 2.01 3.87
C ILE A 67 7.78 1.22 4.58
N LEU A 68 7.29 0.13 3.98
CA LEU A 68 6.19 -0.63 4.58
C LEU A 68 6.61 -1.26 5.92
N PRO A 69 5.82 -1.05 6.99
CA PRO A 69 5.91 -1.84 8.20
C PRO A 69 5.66 -3.32 7.91
N GLU A 70 6.25 -4.19 8.71
CA GLU A 70 6.19 -5.64 8.49
C GLU A 70 4.78 -6.20 8.64
N GLU A 71 3.97 -5.60 9.52
CA GLU A 71 2.56 -5.93 9.73
C GLU A 71 1.73 -5.66 8.47
N VAL A 72 2.01 -4.53 7.79
CA VAL A 72 1.32 -4.16 6.55
C VAL A 72 1.71 -5.12 5.43
N LYS A 73 2.99 -5.49 5.32
CA LYS A 73 3.45 -6.49 4.33
C LYS A 73 2.75 -7.84 4.52
N LYS A 74 2.72 -8.36 5.75
CA LYS A 74 2.02 -9.61 6.08
C LYS A 74 0.55 -9.56 5.71
N GLN A 75 -0.10 -8.41 5.93
CA GLN A 75 -1.49 -8.24 5.59
C GLN A 75 -1.72 -8.17 4.08
N ILE A 76 -0.81 -7.55 3.33
CA ILE A 76 -0.81 -7.59 1.86
C ILE A 76 -0.69 -9.04 1.38
N ASP A 77 0.29 -9.80 1.89
CA ASP A 77 0.49 -11.21 1.51
C ASP A 77 -0.75 -12.06 1.78
N ARG A 78 -1.42 -11.83 2.92
CA ARG A 78 -2.69 -12.48 3.25
C ARG A 78 -3.79 -12.14 2.26
N LEU A 79 -3.97 -10.85 1.92
CA LEU A 79 -5.01 -10.41 0.97
C LEU A 79 -4.78 -10.98 -0.43
N VAL A 80 -3.53 -10.90 -0.92
CA VAL A 80 -3.15 -11.45 -2.23
C VAL A 80 -3.32 -12.97 -2.24
N GLY A 81 -2.91 -13.66 -1.18
CA GLY A 81 -3.07 -15.10 -1.04
C GLY A 81 -4.55 -15.52 -1.09
N ILE A 82 -5.43 -14.86 -0.33
CA ILE A 82 -6.88 -15.13 -0.37
C ILE A 82 -7.43 -14.92 -1.78
N HIS A 83 -7.08 -13.82 -2.43
CA HIS A 83 -7.56 -13.53 -3.78
C HIS A 83 -7.09 -14.60 -4.78
N PHE A 84 -5.83 -15.01 -4.70
CA PHE A 84 -5.28 -16.06 -5.55
C PHE A 84 -5.98 -17.42 -5.33
N TYR A 85 -6.22 -17.81 -4.08
CA TYR A 85 -6.96 -19.05 -3.78
C TYR A 85 -8.39 -19.00 -4.31
N GLN A 86 -9.08 -17.86 -4.17
CA GLN A 86 -10.43 -17.67 -4.71
C GLN A 86 -10.45 -17.78 -6.24
N GLN A 87 -9.45 -17.19 -6.92
CA GLN A 87 -9.32 -17.33 -8.37
C GLN A 87 -9.10 -18.78 -8.79
N LEU A 88 -8.27 -19.54 -8.06
CA LEU A 88 -8.05 -20.97 -8.35
C LEU A 88 -9.34 -21.79 -8.18
N LEU A 89 -10.11 -21.54 -7.12
CA LEU A 89 -11.38 -22.22 -6.87
C LEU A 89 -12.50 -21.81 -7.84
N ALA A 90 -12.44 -20.60 -8.40
CA ALA A 90 -13.39 -20.15 -9.42
C ALA A 90 -13.12 -20.77 -10.80
N VAL A 91 -11.91 -21.29 -11.02
CA VAL A 91 -11.50 -21.96 -12.27
C VAL A 91 -11.65 -23.49 -12.18
N SER A 92 -11.85 -24.05 -10.98
CA SER A 92 -12.13 -25.47 -10.72
C SER A 92 -13.62 -25.80 -10.76
#